data_AF-A0A930XRT9-F1
#
_entry.id   AF-A0A930XRT9-F1
#
_cell.length_a   1.000
_cell.length_b   1.000
_cell.length_c   1.000
_cell.angle_alpha   90.00
_cell.angle_beta   90.00
_cell.angle_gamma   90.00
#
_symmetry.space_group_name_H-M   'P 1'
#
loop_
_entity.id
_entity.type
_entity.pdbx_description
1 polymer ?
#
loop_
_entity_poly.entity_id
_entity_poly.type
_entity_poly.pdbx_seq_one_letter_code
_entity_poly.pdbx_strand_id
1 'polypeptide(L)'
;MAPVSVSSWFTGNYSYKVTIMPAPMPPEDCRQLLSEALQISRTLLQTASDSDAATQRRQERLRSLQTQLQAYAHPIQGDRLPMDAIPLTVRQAFVRSLVLVSRYHQLGGQDWRGTMGSFTLQHYQPTPVPADWQGKAAIARWVTHFQLPAAMAAELQEVVATVDHQVAEQQRMMAAVLDSVGLANASQPPGSAILKLFQHLLGAVPLPEGALHCLYTPSQLYFCVDYGDQRLSDETLWASLPTDQQAAIAQFLARISPFSFERFSRFPIFGACNPQDLDHAWCDRVASTLNIPTSRLIQCLLRSISIIPTQKAEAFLVHDIWGHYWQSLLTQFESDYSILADCDEPLRAGETAYTPEGPITCRELFRLDDHGVILDESRARLFFHGEVQQRLGLVFTHLLGEMVADVAEFKFVWDHPHFSDRLPSSSVFKTLPTKLDLGLADIDFLFLRVLQPLLSIHLSALEASLLETELWAEWSAEYPPDLEQQTSLKVAIARLYTLFLDEYNRHYLPTLTGEAGMFTQVVSNLLYLQNAINQLYTHDLARTSALPFQDVLMMFVALYCSSDCYAEFWDVDDAIASYFLPCWYSLEPDGAVAHGTDPSIHKSR
;
A
#
# COMPACT_ATOMS: atom_id res chain seq x y z
N MET A 1 2.07 2.45 25.79
CA MET A 1 0.64 2.81 25.68
C MET A 1 -0.17 1.53 25.86
N ALA A 2 -1.33 1.59 26.52
CA ALA A 2 -2.27 0.46 26.54
C ALA A 2 -2.68 0.11 25.08
N PRO A 3 -3.01 -1.16 24.76
CA PRO A 3 -3.46 -1.51 23.42
C PRO A 3 -4.75 -0.74 23.15
N VAL A 4 -4.66 0.22 22.23
CA VAL A 4 -5.80 1.00 21.77
C VAL A 4 -6.57 0.09 20.82
N SER A 5 -7.77 -0.31 21.22
CA SER A 5 -8.71 -1.06 20.39
C SER A 5 -8.89 -0.39 19.03
N VAL A 6 -8.90 -1.20 17.97
CA VAL A 6 -9.25 -0.86 16.58
C VAL A 6 -10.54 -0.01 16.53
N SER A 7 -11.46 -0.18 17.49
CA SER A 7 -12.73 0.57 17.57
C SER A 7 -12.60 2.08 17.82
N SER A 8 -11.48 2.59 18.34
CA SER A 8 -11.35 4.02 18.65
C SER A 8 -10.92 4.90 17.47
N TRP A 9 -10.37 4.31 16.40
CA TRP A 9 -9.86 5.02 15.22
C TRP A 9 -10.96 5.34 14.19
N PHE A 10 -12.05 4.57 14.22
CA PHE A 10 -13.25 4.79 13.41
C PHE A 10 -14.22 5.83 14.00
N THR A 11 -13.77 6.64 14.97
CA THR A 11 -14.58 7.70 15.62
C THR A 11 -14.55 9.05 14.91
N GLY A 12 -13.85 9.16 13.78
CA GLY A 12 -14.21 10.17 12.78
C GLY A 12 -15.68 10.00 12.41
N ASN A 13 -16.42 11.08 12.13
CA ASN A 13 -17.83 11.01 11.72
C ASN A 13 -17.96 10.31 10.34
N TYR A 14 -17.71 9.00 10.29
CA TYR A 14 -17.94 8.16 9.13
C TYR A 14 -19.43 7.82 9.13
N SER A 15 -20.20 8.60 8.39
CA SER A 15 -21.55 8.19 8.00
C SER A 15 -21.39 7.12 6.92
N TYR A 16 -21.07 5.88 7.30
CA TYR A 16 -21.10 4.74 6.40
C TYR A 16 -22.54 4.55 5.92
N LYS A 17 -22.88 5.13 4.76
CA LYS A 17 -24.03 4.68 4.01
C LYS A 17 -23.61 3.41 3.30
N VAL A 18 -23.67 2.29 4.02
CA VAL A 18 -23.42 0.96 3.46
C VAL A 18 -24.51 0.67 2.44
N THR A 19 -24.25 1.06 1.21
CA THR A 19 -25.04 0.61 0.06
C THR A 19 -24.20 -0.47 -0.58
N ILE A 20 -24.61 -1.73 -0.45
CA ILE A 20 -24.03 -2.83 -1.21
C ILE A 20 -24.45 -2.58 -2.65
N MET A 21 -23.71 -1.75 -3.38
CA MET A 21 -23.77 -1.74 -4.83
C MET A 21 -22.72 -2.75 -5.29
N PRO A 22 -23.11 -3.98 -5.66
CA PRO A 22 -22.15 -4.86 -6.32
C PRO A 22 -21.76 -4.17 -7.63
N ALA A 23 -20.45 -3.96 -7.82
CA ALA A 23 -19.93 -3.52 -9.10
C ALA A 23 -20.51 -4.41 -10.23
N PRO A 24 -20.84 -3.83 -11.40
CA PRO A 24 -21.46 -4.58 -12.48
C PRO A 24 -20.60 -5.79 -12.84
N MET A 25 -21.25 -6.96 -12.90
CA MET A 25 -20.56 -8.21 -13.23
C MET A 25 -19.91 -8.11 -14.61
N PRO A 26 -18.63 -8.49 -14.76
CA PRO A 26 -17.98 -8.43 -16.06
C PRO A 26 -18.64 -9.42 -17.02
N PRO A 27 -18.60 -9.16 -18.33
CA PRO A 27 -18.91 -10.13 -19.36
C PRO A 27 -18.20 -11.47 -19.15
N GLU A 28 -18.82 -12.57 -19.57
CA GLU A 28 -18.29 -13.93 -19.34
C GLU A 28 -16.92 -14.18 -19.98
N ASP A 29 -16.72 -13.64 -21.19
CA ASP A 29 -15.44 -13.65 -21.90
C ASP A 29 -14.34 -12.92 -21.12
N CYS A 30 -14.63 -11.76 -20.53
CA CYS A 30 -13.70 -11.07 -19.63
C CYS A 30 -13.29 -11.96 -18.45
N ARG A 31 -14.25 -12.62 -17.80
CA ARG A 31 -13.97 -13.52 -16.66
C ARG A 31 -13.10 -14.71 -17.06
N GLN A 32 -13.34 -15.30 -18.23
CA GLN A 32 -12.52 -16.40 -18.75
C GLN A 32 -11.07 -15.96 -19.00
N LEU A 33 -10.88 -14.78 -19.60
CA LEU A 33 -9.55 -14.21 -19.85
C LEU A 33 -8.81 -13.89 -18.54
N LEU A 34 -9.50 -13.29 -17.55
CA LEU A 34 -8.94 -13.01 -16.22
C LEU A 34 -8.59 -14.31 -15.48
N SER A 35 -9.42 -15.35 -15.60
CA SER A 35 -9.13 -16.66 -15.02
C SER A 35 -7.86 -17.27 -15.59
N GLU A 36 -7.69 -17.22 -16.90
CA GLU A 36 -6.46 -17.68 -17.55
C GLU A 36 -5.25 -16.86 -17.10
N ALA A 37 -5.38 -15.53 -17.05
CA ALA A 37 -4.32 -14.62 -16.62
C ALA A 37 -3.87 -14.94 -15.18
N LEU A 38 -4.81 -15.08 -14.24
CA LEU A 38 -4.52 -15.43 -12.85
C LEU A 38 -3.80 -16.77 -12.73
N GLN A 39 -4.24 -17.80 -13.46
CA GLN A 39 -3.58 -19.12 -13.45
C GLN A 39 -2.14 -19.06 -13.97
N ILE A 40 -1.92 -18.28 -15.04
CA ILE A 40 -0.58 -18.08 -15.60
C ILE A 40 0.31 -17.32 -14.60
N SER A 41 -0.19 -16.23 -14.00
CA SER A 41 0.54 -15.46 -12.98
C SER A 41 0.94 -16.32 -11.78
N ARG A 42 -0.01 -17.10 -11.22
CA ARG A 42 0.28 -18.07 -10.13
C ARG A 42 1.41 -19.04 -10.49
N THR A 43 1.36 -19.57 -11.72
CA THR A 43 2.39 -20.50 -12.19
C THR A 43 3.76 -19.82 -12.32
N LEU A 44 3.79 -18.61 -12.89
CA LEU A 44 5.04 -17.85 -13.08
C LEU A 44 5.71 -17.50 -11.75
N LEU A 45 4.93 -17.17 -10.71
CA LEU A 45 5.44 -16.92 -9.36
C LEU A 45 6.08 -18.17 -8.74
N GLN A 46 5.47 -19.34 -8.95
CA GLN A 46 5.96 -20.60 -8.39
C GLN A 46 7.20 -21.15 -9.13
N THR A 47 7.38 -20.83 -10.41
CA THR A 47 8.45 -21.39 -11.26
C THR A 47 9.59 -20.41 -11.53
N ALA A 48 9.81 -19.42 -10.66
CA ALA A 48 10.76 -18.31 -10.87
C ALA A 48 12.23 -18.73 -11.12
N SER A 49 12.59 -20.02 -10.99
CA SER A 49 13.93 -20.56 -11.22
C SER A 49 14.20 -21.06 -12.64
N ASP A 50 13.19 -21.26 -13.49
CA ASP A 50 13.38 -22.02 -14.74
C ASP A 50 13.29 -21.11 -15.96
N SER A 51 14.44 -20.76 -16.55
CA SER A 51 14.57 -20.03 -17.82
C SER A 51 14.23 -20.92 -19.03
N ASP A 52 13.18 -21.74 -18.91
CA ASP A 52 12.80 -22.69 -19.94
C ASP A 52 11.79 -22.08 -20.91
N ALA A 53 11.75 -22.62 -22.14
CA ALA A 53 10.84 -22.20 -23.20
C ALA A 53 9.35 -22.24 -22.79
N ALA A 54 8.99 -22.95 -21.71
CA ALA A 54 7.66 -22.91 -21.12
C ALA A 54 7.36 -21.58 -20.41
N THR A 55 8.31 -21.04 -19.65
CA THR A 55 8.20 -19.75 -18.94
C THR A 55 8.02 -18.61 -19.94
N GLN A 56 8.84 -18.58 -21.00
CA GLN A 56 8.71 -17.57 -22.06
C GLN A 56 7.35 -17.62 -22.74
N ARG A 57 6.86 -18.80 -23.13
CA ARG A 57 5.52 -18.97 -23.72
C ARG A 57 4.39 -18.50 -22.81
N ARG A 58 4.50 -18.74 -21.50
CA ARG A 58 3.54 -18.25 -20.50
C ARG A 58 3.56 -16.73 -20.40
N GLN A 59 4.73 -16.12 -20.35
CA GLN A 59 4.87 -14.66 -20.35
C GLN A 59 4.29 -14.04 -21.63
N GLU A 60 4.57 -14.63 -22.80
CA GLU A 60 3.99 -14.20 -24.08
C GLU A 60 2.45 -14.33 -24.08
N ARG A 61 1.91 -15.43 -23.56
CA ARG A 61 0.47 -15.60 -23.44
C ARG A 61 -0.13 -14.56 -22.50
N LEU A 62 0.52 -14.27 -21.38
CA LEU A 62 0.06 -13.25 -20.43
C LEU A 62 0.03 -11.85 -21.07
N ARG A 63 1.02 -11.48 -21.89
CA ARG A 63 1.00 -10.25 -22.71
C ARG A 63 -0.15 -10.23 -23.71
N SER A 64 -0.42 -11.35 -24.37
CA SER A 64 -1.55 -11.49 -25.29
C SER A 64 -2.90 -11.37 -24.57
N LEU A 65 -3.03 -11.93 -23.37
CA LEU A 65 -4.22 -11.80 -22.54
C LEU A 65 -4.43 -10.34 -22.13
N GLN A 66 -3.37 -9.64 -21.67
CA GLN A 66 -3.47 -8.24 -21.32
C GLN A 66 -3.97 -7.36 -22.48
N THR A 67 -3.48 -7.63 -23.70
CA THR A 67 -3.95 -6.91 -24.90
C THR A 67 -5.44 -7.14 -25.16
N GLN A 68 -5.95 -8.35 -24.92
CA GLN A 68 -7.38 -8.64 -25.04
C GLN A 68 -8.18 -7.99 -23.91
N LEU A 69 -7.64 -7.98 -22.70
CA LEU A 69 -8.29 -7.42 -21.51
C LEU A 69 -8.41 -5.88 -21.56
N GLN A 70 -7.55 -5.20 -22.34
CA GLN A 70 -7.67 -3.75 -22.59
C GLN A 70 -8.98 -3.36 -23.29
N ALA A 71 -9.67 -4.29 -23.95
CA ALA A 71 -10.98 -4.03 -24.56
C ALA A 71 -12.08 -3.79 -23.50
N TYR A 72 -11.87 -4.22 -22.25
CA TYR A 72 -12.77 -3.99 -21.12
C TYR A 72 -12.29 -2.78 -20.33
N ALA A 73 -12.29 -1.62 -20.98
CA ALA A 73 -11.95 -0.36 -20.34
C ALA A 73 -13.16 0.56 -20.34
N HIS A 74 -13.31 1.36 -19.29
CA HIS A 74 -14.27 2.46 -19.30
C HIS A 74 -13.90 3.47 -20.38
N PRO A 75 -14.89 4.04 -21.10
CA PRO A 75 -14.63 5.13 -22.01
C PRO A 75 -14.13 6.34 -21.22
N ILE A 76 -12.97 6.88 -21.60
CA ILE A 76 -12.44 8.10 -21.00
C ILE A 76 -13.28 9.29 -21.47
N GLN A 77 -13.86 10.03 -20.53
CA GLN A 77 -14.61 11.25 -20.82
C GLN A 77 -13.64 12.37 -21.20
N GLY A 78 -13.59 12.69 -22.49
CA GLY A 78 -12.72 13.75 -23.03
C GLY A 78 -13.35 15.15 -23.04
N ASP A 79 -14.66 15.26 -22.82
CA ASP A 79 -15.36 16.54 -22.90
C ASP A 79 -15.28 17.33 -21.59
N ARG A 80 -15.24 18.66 -21.69
CA ARG A 80 -15.40 19.55 -20.52
C ARG A 80 -16.78 19.35 -19.92
N LEU A 81 -16.85 19.25 -18.60
CA LEU A 81 -18.11 19.19 -17.85
C LEU A 81 -18.32 20.48 -17.04
N PRO A 82 -19.57 20.93 -16.88
CA PRO A 82 -19.92 21.92 -15.86
C PRO A 82 -19.50 21.45 -14.46
N MET A 83 -19.01 22.36 -13.61
CA MET A 83 -18.49 22.00 -12.27
C MET A 83 -19.55 21.34 -11.36
N ASP A 84 -20.82 21.70 -11.52
CA ASP A 84 -21.95 21.11 -10.79
C ASP A 84 -22.33 19.70 -11.27
N ALA A 85 -21.88 19.31 -12.47
CA ALA A 85 -22.00 17.94 -12.97
C ALA A 85 -20.89 17.01 -12.47
N ILE A 86 -19.82 17.56 -11.87
CA ILE A 86 -18.73 16.77 -11.28
C ILE A 86 -19.05 16.52 -9.79
N PRO A 87 -19.07 15.25 -9.32
CA PRO A 87 -19.34 14.93 -7.93
C PRO A 87 -18.46 15.72 -6.96
N LEU A 88 -19.03 16.11 -5.82
CA LEU A 88 -18.31 16.91 -4.83
C LEU A 88 -17.04 16.19 -4.34
N THR A 89 -17.13 14.90 -4.03
CA THR A 89 -16.00 14.06 -3.57
C THR A 89 -14.86 14.05 -4.58
N VAL A 90 -15.17 13.92 -5.87
CA VAL A 90 -14.22 14.00 -6.98
C VAL A 90 -13.54 15.37 -7.02
N ARG A 91 -14.30 16.47 -6.95
CA ARG A 91 -13.74 17.83 -6.95
C ARG A 91 -12.84 18.07 -5.73
N GLN A 92 -13.23 17.56 -4.57
CA GLN A 92 -12.44 17.64 -3.33
C GLN A 92 -11.10 16.90 -3.47
N ALA A 93 -11.12 15.66 -3.94
CA ALA A 93 -9.92 14.87 -4.18
C ALA A 93 -9.02 15.55 -5.22
N PHE A 94 -9.57 16.04 -6.33
CA PHE A 94 -8.79 16.71 -7.37
C PHE A 94 -8.13 18.01 -6.87
N VAL A 95 -8.85 18.87 -6.15
CA VAL A 95 -8.26 20.10 -5.59
C VAL A 95 -7.19 19.77 -4.53
N ARG A 96 -7.42 18.75 -3.69
CA ARG A 96 -6.39 18.26 -2.76
C ARG A 96 -5.16 17.79 -3.53
N SER A 97 -5.35 17.18 -4.71
CA SER A 97 -4.25 16.81 -5.60
C SER A 97 -3.44 18.00 -6.11
N LEU A 98 -4.10 19.06 -6.57
CA LEU A 98 -3.40 20.27 -7.03
C LEU A 98 -2.57 20.93 -5.92
N VAL A 99 -3.06 20.88 -4.68
CA VAL A 99 -2.41 21.52 -3.53
C VAL A 99 -1.20 20.73 -3.06
N LEU A 100 -1.31 19.40 -2.97
CA LEU A 100 -0.26 18.55 -2.41
C LEU A 100 0.83 18.15 -3.42
N VAL A 101 0.62 18.32 -4.73
CA VAL A 101 1.59 17.86 -5.76
C VAL A 101 2.93 18.58 -5.65
N SER A 102 2.92 19.81 -5.11
CA SER A 102 4.15 20.55 -4.81
C SER A 102 5.04 19.88 -3.76
N ARG A 103 4.49 18.98 -2.93
CA ARG A 103 5.22 18.24 -1.89
C ARG A 103 5.72 16.88 -2.35
N TYR A 104 5.08 16.26 -3.34
CA TYR A 104 5.60 15.06 -4.00
C TYR A 104 7.09 15.22 -4.40
N HIS A 105 7.43 16.36 -5.00
CA HIS A 105 8.79 16.70 -5.40
C HIS A 105 9.78 16.79 -4.22
N GLN A 106 9.33 17.24 -3.04
CA GLN A 106 10.18 17.40 -1.85
C GLN A 106 10.41 16.07 -1.12
N LEU A 107 9.51 15.11 -1.31
CA LEU A 107 9.53 13.82 -0.66
C LEU A 107 10.35 12.79 -1.44
N GLY A 108 10.54 12.99 -2.75
CA GLY A 108 11.27 12.05 -3.60
C GLY A 108 12.80 12.07 -3.43
N GLY A 109 13.46 11.23 -4.23
CA GLY A 109 14.89 10.95 -4.13
C GLY A 109 15.81 11.94 -4.84
N GLN A 110 15.47 13.23 -4.98
CA GLN A 110 16.32 14.18 -5.73
C GLN A 110 17.68 14.42 -5.07
N ASP A 111 17.70 14.57 -3.74
CA ASP A 111 18.89 14.85 -2.96
C ASP A 111 19.52 13.57 -2.37
N TRP A 112 19.59 12.51 -3.19
CA TRP A 112 20.17 11.25 -2.76
C TRP A 112 21.69 11.29 -2.67
N ARG A 113 22.26 10.51 -1.75
CA ARG A 113 23.70 10.31 -1.54
C ARG A 113 23.97 8.86 -1.17
N GLY A 114 25.23 8.43 -1.24
CA GLY A 114 25.57 7.06 -0.87
C GLY A 114 26.93 6.60 -1.38
N THR A 115 27.25 5.34 -1.14
CA THR A 115 28.41 4.65 -1.72
C THR A 115 28.06 3.84 -2.96
N MET A 116 26.77 3.54 -3.16
CA MET A 116 26.26 2.92 -4.37
C MET A 116 25.74 4.01 -5.31
N GLY A 117 26.21 4.00 -6.56
CA GLY A 117 25.62 4.84 -7.60
C GLY A 117 24.25 4.30 -8.00
N SER A 118 23.28 5.19 -8.19
CA SER A 118 21.96 4.80 -8.71
C SER A 118 21.69 5.52 -10.03
N PHE A 119 21.55 4.74 -11.11
CA PHE A 119 21.27 5.33 -12.42
C PHE A 119 19.82 5.78 -12.52
N THR A 120 18.89 5.06 -11.89
CA THR A 120 17.48 5.43 -11.90
C THR A 120 17.24 6.74 -11.16
N LEU A 121 17.73 6.87 -9.92
CA LEU A 121 17.58 8.09 -9.14
C LEU A 121 18.32 9.29 -9.75
N GLN A 122 19.42 9.06 -10.48
CA GLN A 122 20.13 10.12 -11.19
C GLN A 122 19.29 10.74 -12.33
N HIS A 123 18.43 9.96 -12.99
CA HIS A 123 17.71 10.39 -14.20
C HIS A 123 16.21 10.60 -13.96
N TYR A 124 15.65 10.11 -12.85
CA TYR A 124 14.25 10.34 -12.52
C TYR A 124 14.02 11.82 -12.22
N GLN A 125 13.08 12.45 -12.94
CA GLN A 125 12.73 13.85 -12.75
C GLN A 125 11.21 13.98 -12.62
N PRO A 126 10.69 14.50 -11.49
CA PRO A 126 9.29 14.85 -11.39
C PRO A 126 8.99 16.07 -12.27
N THR A 127 7.72 16.23 -12.67
CA THR A 127 7.32 17.37 -13.49
C THR A 127 7.27 18.63 -12.62
N PRO A 128 7.83 19.78 -13.05
CA PRO A 128 7.79 21.00 -12.27
C PRO A 128 6.35 21.46 -11.98
N VAL A 129 6.11 21.89 -10.74
CA VAL A 129 4.81 22.44 -10.33
C VAL A 129 4.82 23.96 -10.50
N PRO A 130 3.81 24.56 -11.17
CA PRO A 130 3.71 26.01 -11.31
C PRO A 130 3.73 26.74 -9.96
N ALA A 131 4.45 27.87 -9.89
CA ALA A 131 4.56 28.64 -8.65
C ALA A 131 3.21 29.21 -8.19
N ASP A 132 2.32 29.52 -9.13
CA ASP A 132 0.99 30.05 -8.86
C ASP A 132 0.00 28.98 -8.37
N TRP A 133 0.37 27.69 -8.35
CA TRP A 133 -0.42 26.62 -7.74
C TRP A 133 -0.16 26.48 -6.23
N GLN A 134 0.77 27.26 -5.69
CA GLN A 134 1.24 27.13 -4.33
C GLN A 134 0.75 28.27 -3.42
N GLY A 135 0.63 27.97 -2.13
CA GLY A 135 0.31 28.94 -1.09
C GLY A 135 -1.19 29.25 -0.93
N LYS A 136 -1.49 30.08 0.07
CA LYS A 136 -2.87 30.35 0.52
C LYS A 136 -3.77 30.92 -0.58
N ALA A 137 -3.23 31.78 -1.44
CA ALA A 137 -3.97 32.39 -2.53
C ALA A 137 -4.38 31.35 -3.60
N ALA A 138 -3.50 30.40 -3.92
CA ALA A 138 -3.80 29.32 -4.85
C ALA A 138 -4.89 28.38 -4.29
N ILE A 139 -4.79 28.03 -3.00
CA ILE A 139 -5.82 27.21 -2.32
C ILE A 139 -7.19 27.90 -2.40
N ALA A 140 -7.28 29.18 -2.04
CA ALA A 140 -8.54 29.93 -2.10
C ALA A 140 -9.10 30.01 -3.53
N ARG A 141 -8.22 30.18 -4.53
CA ARG A 141 -8.59 30.16 -5.95
C ARG A 141 -9.18 28.81 -6.35
N TRP A 142 -8.53 27.70 -6.01
CA TRP A 142 -9.01 26.36 -6.36
C TRP A 142 -10.33 26.01 -5.66
N VAL A 143 -10.47 26.32 -4.37
CA VAL A 143 -11.73 26.12 -3.64
C VAL A 143 -12.89 26.89 -4.28
N THR A 144 -12.63 28.14 -4.69
CA THR A 144 -13.65 28.97 -5.36
C THR A 144 -13.98 28.44 -6.76
N HIS A 145 -12.95 28.15 -7.55
CA HIS A 145 -13.08 27.72 -8.95
C HIS A 145 -13.82 26.39 -9.08
N PHE A 146 -13.46 25.41 -8.25
CA PHE A 146 -14.12 24.10 -8.19
C PHE A 146 -15.37 24.10 -7.32
N GLN A 147 -15.90 25.26 -6.92
CA GLN A 147 -17.17 25.40 -6.17
C GLN A 147 -17.23 24.51 -4.92
N LEU A 148 -16.14 24.47 -4.16
CA LEU A 148 -16.02 23.70 -2.92
C LEU A 148 -16.53 24.51 -1.72
N PRO A 149 -16.94 23.86 -0.60
CA PRO A 149 -17.31 24.57 0.61
C PRO A 149 -16.20 25.51 1.09
N ALA A 150 -16.56 26.73 1.48
CA ALA A 150 -15.57 27.74 1.88
C ALA A 150 -14.66 27.31 3.06
N ALA A 151 -15.17 26.46 3.96
CA ALA A 151 -14.42 25.87 5.07
C ALA A 151 -13.21 25.05 4.59
N MET A 152 -13.30 24.43 3.40
CA MET A 152 -12.26 23.58 2.85
C MET A 152 -10.95 24.34 2.54
N ALA A 153 -11.02 25.65 2.32
CA ALA A 153 -9.80 26.44 2.15
C ALA A 153 -8.96 26.49 3.43
N ALA A 154 -9.59 26.48 4.61
CA ALA A 154 -8.89 26.43 5.89
C ALA A 154 -8.38 25.01 6.16
N GLU A 155 -9.19 23.98 5.91
CA GLU A 155 -8.81 22.57 6.05
C GLU A 155 -7.59 22.22 5.18
N LEU A 156 -7.58 22.61 3.91
CA LEU A 156 -6.45 22.37 3.01
C LEU A 156 -5.18 23.11 3.46
N GLN A 157 -5.31 24.31 4.04
CA GLN A 157 -4.15 25.01 4.61
C GLN A 157 -3.58 24.28 5.83
N GLU A 158 -4.44 23.71 6.68
CA GLU A 158 -4.03 22.91 7.83
C GLU A 158 -3.38 21.59 7.39
N VAL A 159 -3.93 20.92 6.38
CA VAL A 159 -3.34 19.72 5.78
C VAL A 159 -1.93 20.02 5.26
N VAL A 160 -1.75 21.08 4.46
CA VAL A 160 -0.42 21.47 3.96
C VAL A 160 0.54 21.79 5.11
N ALA A 161 0.10 22.53 6.12
CA ALA A 161 0.94 22.86 7.26
C ALA A 161 1.36 21.63 8.06
N THR A 162 0.45 20.65 8.20
CA THR A 162 0.71 19.38 8.88
C THR A 162 1.72 18.53 8.11
N VAL A 163 1.53 18.40 6.80
CA VAL A 163 2.48 17.71 5.91
C VAL A 163 3.86 18.37 6.00
N ASP A 164 3.94 19.70 5.82
CA ASP A 164 5.22 20.43 5.88
C ASP A 164 5.95 20.22 7.21
N HIS A 165 5.20 20.19 8.31
CA HIS A 165 5.76 19.90 9.63
C HIS A 165 6.29 18.47 9.73
N GLN A 166 5.54 17.47 9.27
CA GLN A 166 5.95 16.06 9.27
C GLN A 166 7.19 15.84 8.40
N VAL A 167 7.24 16.42 7.19
CA VAL A 167 8.41 16.34 6.30
C VAL A 167 9.64 16.93 7.00
N ALA A 168 9.52 18.14 7.55
CA ALA A 168 10.63 18.80 8.22
C ALA A 168 11.10 18.04 9.46
N GLU A 169 10.18 17.48 10.25
CA GLU A 169 10.50 16.67 11.42
C GLU A 169 11.29 15.41 11.01
N GLN A 170 10.80 14.70 10.01
CA GLN A 170 11.41 13.50 9.46
C GLN A 170 12.82 13.75 8.91
N GLN A 171 12.99 14.79 8.09
CA GLN A 171 14.29 15.16 7.54
C GLN A 171 15.28 15.55 8.65
N ARG A 172 14.81 16.26 9.67
CA ARG A 172 15.62 16.61 10.84
C ARG A 172 16.06 15.38 11.63
N MET A 173 15.17 14.41 11.83
CA MET A 173 15.50 13.14 12.49
C MET A 173 16.56 12.36 11.71
N MET A 174 16.36 12.18 10.40
CA MET A 174 17.31 11.46 9.53
C MET A 174 18.66 12.17 9.42
N ALA A 175 18.68 13.50 9.34
CA ALA A 175 19.92 14.28 9.35
C ALA A 175 20.73 14.04 10.64
N ALA A 176 20.08 14.04 11.81
CA ALA A 176 20.75 13.78 13.08
C ALA A 176 21.24 12.33 13.22
N VAL A 177 20.48 11.36 12.68
CA VAL A 177 20.89 9.95 12.60
C VAL A 177 22.17 9.81 11.78
N LEU A 178 22.21 10.42 10.60
CA LEU A 178 23.40 10.41 9.73
C LEU A 178 24.57 11.18 10.36
N ASP A 179 24.33 12.32 11.00
CA ASP A 179 25.38 13.12 11.65
C ASP A 179 26.03 12.39 12.83
N SER A 180 25.26 11.58 13.57
CA SER A 180 25.75 10.81 14.74
C SER A 180 26.89 9.84 14.42
N VAL A 181 27.04 9.46 13.14
CA VAL A 181 28.13 8.62 12.62
C VAL A 181 29.03 9.36 11.61
N GLY A 182 28.82 10.66 11.40
CA GLY A 182 29.61 11.49 10.49
C GLY A 182 29.26 11.35 9.01
N LEU A 183 28.04 10.91 8.66
CA LEU A 183 27.60 10.71 7.27
C LEU A 183 26.91 11.93 6.65
N ALA A 184 26.29 12.82 7.44
CA ALA A 184 25.40 13.87 6.93
C ALA A 184 26.03 14.78 5.85
N ASN A 185 27.33 15.06 5.94
CA ASN A 185 28.05 15.95 5.02
C ASN A 185 29.23 15.28 4.31
N ALA A 186 29.33 13.95 4.34
CA ALA A 186 30.43 13.24 3.71
C ALA A 186 30.25 13.19 2.18
N SER A 187 31.18 13.79 1.43
CA SER A 187 31.22 13.66 -0.04
C SER A 187 31.53 12.23 -0.48
N GLN A 188 32.30 11.50 0.32
CA GLN A 188 32.54 10.07 0.20
C GLN A 188 32.35 9.43 1.58
N PRO A 189 31.19 8.81 1.84
CA PRO A 189 30.92 8.11 3.08
C PRO A 189 31.99 7.04 3.39
N PRO A 190 32.68 7.10 4.55
CA PRO A 190 33.64 6.07 4.91
C PRO A 190 32.91 4.77 5.28
N GLY A 191 33.40 3.63 4.79
CA GLY A 191 32.81 2.30 5.04
C GLY A 191 32.58 2.01 6.52
N SER A 192 33.55 2.39 7.38
CA SER A 192 33.45 2.26 8.83
C SER A 192 32.30 3.04 9.47
N ALA A 193 31.91 4.21 8.95
CA ALA A 193 30.75 4.95 9.44
C ALA A 193 29.43 4.29 9.03
N ILE A 194 29.38 3.75 7.81
CA ILE A 194 28.21 3.01 7.30
C ILE A 194 28.00 1.74 8.13
N LEU A 195 29.08 0.98 8.35
CA LEU A 195 29.04 -0.22 9.19
C LEU A 195 28.62 0.11 10.63
N LYS A 196 29.13 1.21 11.19
CA LYS A 196 28.74 1.66 12.53
C LYS A 196 27.25 1.99 12.60
N LEU A 197 26.71 2.72 11.61
CA LEU A 197 25.28 3.03 11.55
C LEU A 197 24.44 1.75 11.40
N PHE A 198 24.85 0.85 10.51
CA PHE A 198 24.22 -0.45 10.34
C PHE A 198 24.16 -1.21 11.67
N GLN A 199 25.26 -1.24 12.43
CA GLN A 199 25.33 -1.94 13.70
C GLN A 199 24.46 -1.30 14.79
N HIS A 200 24.28 0.02 14.79
CA HIS A 200 23.33 0.68 15.68
C HIS A 200 21.87 0.33 15.34
N LEU A 201 21.57 0.02 14.08
CA LEU A 201 20.21 -0.17 13.59
C LEU A 201 19.78 -1.64 13.51
N LEU A 202 20.72 -2.57 13.30
CA LEU A 202 20.43 -3.96 12.95
C LEU A 202 21.21 -4.96 13.82
N GLY A 203 21.86 -4.45 14.87
CA GLY A 203 22.70 -5.22 15.78
C GLY A 203 24.12 -5.43 15.28
N ALA A 204 24.97 -5.98 16.15
CA ALA A 204 26.40 -6.20 15.91
C ALA A 204 26.70 -7.36 14.95
N VAL A 205 26.07 -7.38 13.78
CA VAL A 205 26.33 -8.36 12.71
C VAL A 205 27.76 -8.14 12.19
N PRO A 206 28.60 -9.18 12.08
CA PRO A 206 30.00 -9.04 11.67
C PRO A 206 30.15 -8.91 10.14
N LEU A 207 29.39 -8.00 9.52
CA LEU A 207 29.52 -7.71 8.09
C LEU A 207 30.85 -6.96 7.82
N PRO A 208 31.64 -7.40 6.82
CA PRO A 208 32.80 -6.64 6.38
C PRO A 208 32.38 -5.33 5.70
N GLU A 209 33.16 -4.25 5.88
CA GLU A 209 32.87 -2.94 5.27
C GLU A 209 32.68 -3.02 3.74
N GLY A 210 33.47 -3.86 3.07
CA GLY A 210 33.39 -4.04 1.61
C GLY A 210 32.11 -4.73 1.10
N ALA A 211 31.34 -5.38 1.99
CA ALA A 211 30.09 -6.05 1.64
C ALA A 211 28.85 -5.16 1.83
N LEU A 212 29.04 -3.94 2.36
CA LEU A 212 27.95 -3.05 2.75
C LEU A 212 28.06 -1.72 2.01
N HIS A 213 27.04 -1.43 1.22
CA HIS A 213 26.82 -0.12 0.63
C HIS A 213 25.63 0.57 1.29
N CYS A 214 25.53 1.89 1.10
CA CYS A 214 24.35 2.64 1.49
C CYS A 214 23.92 3.61 0.40
N LEU A 215 22.62 3.89 0.42
CA LEU A 215 22.00 5.00 -0.30
C LEU A 215 21.03 5.67 0.68
N TYR A 216 21.01 6.99 0.72
CA TYR A 216 20.09 7.74 1.56
C TYR A 216 19.59 9.00 0.87
N THR A 217 18.34 9.33 1.14
CA THR A 217 17.69 10.61 0.81
C THR A 217 17.61 11.43 2.10
N PRO A 218 17.08 12.67 2.07
CA PRO A 218 16.78 13.41 3.29
C PRO A 218 15.84 12.67 4.25
N SER A 219 15.08 11.68 3.78
CA SER A 219 14.02 11.01 4.53
C SER A 219 14.19 9.51 4.73
N GLN A 220 15.00 8.84 3.90
CA GLN A 220 15.11 7.37 3.86
C GLN A 220 16.57 6.92 3.76
N LEU A 221 16.86 5.70 4.21
CA LEU A 221 18.16 5.04 4.19
C LEU A 221 17.99 3.58 3.73
N TYR A 222 18.77 3.18 2.74
CA TYR A 222 18.81 1.84 2.19
C TYR A 222 20.22 1.27 2.38
N PHE A 223 20.33 0.17 3.11
CA PHE A 223 21.54 -0.63 3.15
C PHE A 223 21.50 -1.64 2.01
N CYS A 224 22.52 -1.62 1.16
CA CYS A 224 22.65 -2.55 0.05
C CYS A 224 23.75 -3.56 0.40
N VAL A 225 23.35 -4.81 0.59
CA VAL A 225 24.27 -5.90 0.92
C VAL A 225 24.33 -6.84 -0.28
N ASP A 226 25.53 -7.18 -0.73
CA ASP A 226 25.67 -8.12 -1.84
C ASP A 226 25.60 -9.57 -1.32
N TYR A 227 24.38 -10.12 -1.35
CA TYR A 227 24.11 -11.48 -0.88
C TYR A 227 23.20 -12.26 -1.83
N GLY A 228 23.39 -13.58 -1.82
CA GLY A 228 22.52 -14.58 -2.44
C GLY A 228 22.27 -15.70 -1.45
N ASP A 229 21.03 -16.17 -1.36
CA ASP A 229 20.59 -17.09 -0.30
C ASP A 229 20.97 -16.55 1.09
N GLN A 230 21.63 -17.35 1.92
CA GLN A 230 22.08 -17.02 3.27
C GLN A 230 23.60 -16.75 3.32
N ARG A 231 24.20 -16.22 2.25
CA ARG A 231 25.65 -15.95 2.17
C ARG A 231 25.96 -14.70 1.34
N LEU A 232 27.14 -14.13 1.55
CA LEU A 232 27.64 -13.02 0.73
C LEU A 232 28.00 -13.53 -0.68
N SER A 233 27.72 -12.71 -1.69
CA SER A 233 27.96 -13.09 -3.10
C SER A 233 29.45 -13.08 -3.46
N ASP A 234 30.25 -12.20 -2.85
CA ASP A 234 31.70 -12.18 -3.03
C ASP A 234 32.33 -13.37 -2.29
N GLU A 235 32.67 -14.42 -3.05
CA GLU A 235 33.30 -15.63 -2.53
C GLU A 235 34.66 -15.39 -1.89
N THR A 236 35.41 -14.38 -2.35
CA THR A 236 36.73 -14.06 -1.77
C THR A 236 36.54 -13.49 -0.38
N LEU A 237 35.61 -12.56 -0.24
CA LEU A 237 35.25 -11.94 1.03
C LEU A 237 34.61 -12.98 1.96
N TRP A 238 33.65 -13.78 1.47
CA TRP A 238 32.98 -14.84 2.24
C TRP A 238 33.95 -15.89 2.78
N ALA A 239 34.82 -16.45 1.93
CA ALA A 239 35.76 -17.51 2.32
C ALA A 239 36.85 -17.03 3.28
N SER A 240 37.13 -15.72 3.32
CA SER A 240 38.08 -15.12 4.25
C SER A 240 37.55 -14.99 5.69
N LEU A 241 36.23 -15.09 5.88
CA LEU A 241 35.60 -14.92 7.18
C LEU A 241 35.76 -16.17 8.05
N PRO A 242 36.03 -16.01 9.36
CA PRO A 242 35.90 -17.08 10.34
C PRO A 242 34.51 -17.74 10.30
N THR A 243 34.45 -19.05 10.57
CA THR A 243 33.22 -19.85 10.48
C THR A 243 32.09 -19.36 11.40
N ASP A 244 32.43 -18.83 12.58
CA ASP A 244 31.49 -18.20 13.50
C ASP A 244 30.88 -16.91 12.92
N GLN A 245 31.67 -16.10 12.20
CA GLN A 245 31.16 -14.91 11.50
C GLN A 245 30.27 -15.26 10.31
N GLN A 246 30.66 -16.28 9.53
CA GLN A 246 29.82 -16.81 8.46
C GLN A 246 28.46 -17.28 8.99
N ALA A 247 28.45 -18.03 10.09
CA ALA A 247 27.21 -18.50 10.71
C ALA A 247 26.34 -17.33 11.21
N ALA A 248 26.93 -16.30 11.83
CA ALA A 248 26.21 -15.12 12.28
C ALA A 248 25.59 -14.32 11.13
N ILE A 249 26.33 -14.15 10.01
CA ILE A 249 25.81 -13.48 8.81
C ILE A 249 24.70 -14.31 8.18
N ALA A 250 24.87 -15.63 8.05
CA ALA A 250 23.85 -16.51 7.49
C ALA A 250 22.54 -16.46 8.31
N GLN A 251 22.65 -16.46 9.65
CA GLN A 251 21.50 -16.31 10.53
C GLN A 251 20.82 -14.95 10.36
N PHE A 252 21.59 -13.87 10.23
CA PHE A 252 21.07 -12.54 9.95
C PHE A 252 20.31 -12.51 8.61
N LEU A 253 20.92 -13.02 7.53
CA LEU A 253 20.31 -13.06 6.19
C LEU A 253 19.04 -13.93 6.16
N ALA A 254 19.04 -15.05 6.90
CA ALA A 254 17.87 -15.91 7.06
C ALA A 254 16.72 -15.20 7.80
N ARG A 255 17.02 -14.29 8.74
CA ARG A 255 16.02 -13.52 9.49
C ARG A 255 15.38 -12.41 8.66
N ILE A 256 16.16 -11.75 7.79
CA ILE A 256 15.64 -10.62 7.00
C ILE A 256 14.82 -11.07 5.77
N SER A 257 15.03 -12.31 5.30
CA SER A 257 14.44 -12.83 4.04
C SER A 257 12.92 -13.11 4.05
N PRO A 258 12.30 -13.66 5.11
CA PRO A 258 10.87 -13.96 5.10
C PRO A 258 10.01 -12.70 5.22
N PHE A 259 8.97 -12.56 4.40
CA PHE A 259 7.93 -11.56 4.60
C PHE A 259 7.03 -11.96 5.80
N SER A 260 6.55 -10.97 6.56
CA SER A 260 5.54 -11.15 7.60
C SER A 260 4.54 -9.98 7.58
N PHE A 261 3.26 -10.25 7.89
CA PHE A 261 2.19 -9.24 7.88
C PHE A 261 2.46 -8.08 8.84
N GLU A 262 3.06 -8.36 10.00
CA GLU A 262 3.50 -7.34 10.96
C GLU A 262 4.35 -6.22 10.32
N ARG A 263 5.05 -6.50 9.21
CA ARG A 263 5.86 -5.50 8.50
C ARG A 263 5.02 -4.41 7.85
N PHE A 264 3.72 -4.62 7.59
CA PHE A 264 2.84 -3.57 7.07
C PHE A 264 2.75 -2.36 8.02
N SER A 265 2.91 -2.56 9.34
CA SER A 265 2.99 -1.46 10.34
C SER A 265 4.16 -0.49 10.11
N ARG A 266 5.10 -0.85 9.24
CA ARG A 266 6.32 -0.11 8.91
C ARG A 266 6.24 0.60 7.56
N PHE A 267 5.06 0.61 6.91
CA PHE A 267 4.83 1.37 5.69
C PHE A 267 5.43 2.79 5.79
N PRO A 268 6.17 3.27 4.78
CA PRO A 268 6.30 2.73 3.42
C PRO A 268 7.45 1.73 3.22
N ILE A 269 8.14 1.30 4.28
CA ILE A 269 9.29 0.39 4.18
C ILE A 269 9.00 -0.90 4.93
N PHE A 270 8.80 -1.99 4.20
CA PHE A 270 8.57 -3.33 4.76
C PHE A 270 9.88 -4.06 5.17
N GLY A 271 10.90 -3.27 5.52
CA GLY A 271 12.26 -3.73 5.79
C GLY A 271 12.42 -4.51 7.09
N ALA A 272 13.60 -5.09 7.26
CA ALA A 272 13.91 -6.02 8.34
C ALA A 272 14.30 -5.37 9.69
N CYS A 273 14.23 -4.03 9.79
CA CYS A 273 14.56 -3.31 11.02
C CYS A 273 13.58 -3.71 12.14
N ASN A 274 14.07 -4.37 13.19
CA ASN A 274 13.29 -4.76 14.37
C ASN A 274 13.61 -3.81 15.52
N PRO A 275 12.62 -3.26 16.25
CA PRO A 275 12.87 -2.43 17.42
C PRO A 275 13.84 -3.04 18.45
N GLN A 276 13.84 -4.38 18.58
CA GLN A 276 14.68 -5.10 19.54
C GLN A 276 16.17 -5.15 19.14
N ASP A 277 16.48 -4.97 17.86
CA ASP A 277 17.85 -4.98 17.35
C ASP A 277 18.50 -3.58 17.42
N LEU A 278 17.73 -2.53 17.75
CA LEU A 278 18.23 -1.15 17.84
C LEU A 278 19.12 -0.93 19.07
N ASP A 279 20.22 -0.21 18.89
CA ASP A 279 21.00 0.33 20.00
C ASP A 279 20.21 1.45 20.69
N HIS A 280 19.46 1.09 21.72
CA HIS A 280 18.64 2.02 22.50
C HIS A 280 19.46 3.14 23.13
N ALA A 281 20.69 2.87 23.58
CA ALA A 281 21.53 3.90 24.18
C ALA A 281 21.98 4.93 23.13
N TRP A 282 22.22 4.50 21.89
CA TRP A 282 22.44 5.42 20.76
C TRP A 282 21.17 6.19 20.41
N CYS A 283 20.01 5.53 20.33
CA CYS A 283 18.73 6.18 20.07
C CYS A 283 18.43 7.28 21.11
N ASP A 284 18.64 7.01 22.40
CA ASP A 284 18.43 7.99 23.48
C ASP A 284 19.31 9.24 23.32
N ARG A 285 20.58 9.06 22.91
CA ARG A 285 21.48 10.20 22.67
C ARG A 285 21.04 11.05 21.48
N VAL A 286 20.65 10.41 20.38
CA VAL A 286 20.17 11.12 19.19
C VAL A 286 18.85 11.83 19.50
N ALA A 287 17.90 11.15 20.16
CA ALA A 287 16.61 11.72 20.56
C ALA A 287 16.78 12.90 21.54
N SER A 288 17.72 12.80 22.48
CA SER A 288 18.07 13.89 23.40
C SER A 288 18.59 15.12 22.67
N THR A 289 19.44 14.94 21.65
CA THR A 289 19.97 16.04 20.81
C THR A 289 18.85 16.74 20.03
N LEU A 290 17.83 15.97 19.62
CA LEU A 290 16.65 16.45 18.91
C LEU A 290 15.55 17.00 19.82
N ASN A 291 15.68 16.86 21.15
CA ASN A 291 14.66 17.15 22.14
C ASN A 291 13.30 16.48 21.83
N ILE A 292 13.33 15.19 21.48
CA ILE A 292 12.14 14.36 21.23
C ILE A 292 12.15 13.09 22.09
N PRO A 293 11.00 12.43 22.31
CA PRO A 293 10.97 11.11 22.91
C PRO A 293 11.70 10.06 22.06
N THR A 294 12.46 9.15 22.68
CA THR A 294 13.14 8.04 21.97
C THR A 294 12.16 7.19 21.16
N SER A 295 10.94 6.97 21.65
CA SER A 295 9.91 6.23 20.92
C SER A 295 9.56 6.87 19.58
N ARG A 296 9.57 8.20 19.49
CA ARG A 296 9.32 8.94 18.23
C ARG A 296 10.45 8.71 17.23
N LEU A 297 11.71 8.76 17.69
CA LEU A 297 12.86 8.45 16.84
C LEU A 297 12.81 7.00 16.35
N ILE A 298 12.52 6.03 17.22
CA ILE A 298 12.41 4.62 16.85
C ILE A 298 11.33 4.42 15.78
N GLN A 299 10.14 5.01 15.95
CA GLN A 299 9.07 4.95 14.94
C GLN A 299 9.52 5.51 13.58
N CYS A 300 10.22 6.64 13.58
CA CYS A 300 10.83 7.20 12.38
C CYS A 300 11.78 6.18 11.72
N LEU A 301 12.73 5.63 12.49
CA LEU A 301 13.74 4.69 11.98
C LEU A 301 13.12 3.44 11.33
N LEU A 302 12.09 2.86 11.95
CA LEU A 302 11.43 1.65 11.44
C LEU A 302 10.78 1.84 10.07
N ARG A 303 10.35 3.08 9.74
CA ARG A 303 9.68 3.43 8.49
C ARG A 303 10.61 4.03 7.44
N SER A 304 11.87 4.23 7.80
CA SER A 304 12.84 4.98 6.99
C SER A 304 14.06 4.17 6.60
N ILE A 305 14.20 2.94 7.11
CA ILE A 305 15.39 2.12 6.91
C ILE A 305 15.03 0.79 6.28
N SER A 306 15.62 0.52 5.11
CA SER A 306 15.49 -0.76 4.42
C SER A 306 16.84 -1.45 4.21
N ILE A 307 16.77 -2.76 3.95
CA ILE A 307 17.91 -3.57 3.51
C ILE A 307 17.49 -4.25 2.22
N ILE A 308 18.29 -4.06 1.17
CA ILE A 308 18.04 -4.62 -0.15
C ILE A 308 19.28 -5.38 -0.64
N PRO A 309 19.11 -6.51 -1.34
CA PRO A 309 20.23 -7.12 -2.07
C PRO A 309 20.77 -6.13 -3.10
N THR A 310 22.08 -5.89 -3.13
CA THR A 310 22.71 -4.92 -4.04
C THR A 310 22.31 -5.14 -5.49
N GLN A 311 22.29 -6.40 -5.94
CA GLN A 311 21.89 -6.79 -7.29
C GLN A 311 20.42 -6.49 -7.65
N LYS A 312 19.55 -6.29 -6.65
CA LYS A 312 18.14 -5.94 -6.85
C LYS A 312 17.84 -4.47 -6.59
N ALA A 313 18.82 -3.68 -6.14
CA ALA A 313 18.55 -2.35 -5.60
C ALA A 313 17.81 -1.44 -6.59
N GLU A 314 18.24 -1.39 -7.85
CA GLU A 314 17.59 -0.57 -8.89
C GLU A 314 16.15 -1.01 -9.21
N ALA A 315 15.75 -2.24 -8.88
CA ALA A 315 14.36 -2.68 -9.02
C ALA A 315 13.44 -2.08 -7.95
N PHE A 316 13.97 -1.71 -6.78
CA PHE A 316 13.21 -1.22 -5.63
C PHE A 316 13.32 0.29 -5.44
N LEU A 317 14.46 0.91 -5.75
CA LEU A 317 14.72 2.30 -5.37
C LEU A 317 13.70 3.30 -5.91
N VAL A 318 13.34 3.23 -7.20
CA VAL A 318 12.31 4.13 -7.75
C VAL A 318 10.94 3.81 -7.17
N HIS A 319 10.60 2.53 -7.08
CA HIS A 319 9.33 2.06 -6.55
C HIS A 319 9.10 2.55 -5.12
N ASP A 320 10.06 2.36 -4.22
CA ASP A 320 9.89 2.70 -2.81
C ASP A 320 10.01 4.22 -2.57
N ILE A 321 11.02 4.87 -3.18
CA ILE A 321 11.32 6.29 -2.92
C ILE A 321 10.33 7.20 -3.64
N TRP A 322 10.02 6.91 -4.91
CA TRP A 322 9.15 7.75 -5.73
C TRP A 322 7.72 7.22 -5.83
N GLY A 323 7.50 5.92 -5.56
CA GLY A 323 6.18 5.30 -5.56
C GLY A 323 5.50 5.30 -4.20
N HIS A 324 6.12 4.77 -3.14
CA HIS A 324 5.47 4.63 -1.82
C HIS A 324 5.71 5.77 -0.84
N TYR A 325 6.89 6.38 -0.81
CA TYR A 325 7.25 7.25 0.31
C TYR A 325 6.32 8.46 0.49
N TRP A 326 5.87 9.07 -0.61
CA TRP A 326 4.92 10.16 -0.52
C TRP A 326 3.53 9.70 -0.08
N GLN A 327 3.15 8.45 -0.36
CA GLN A 327 1.85 7.90 0.03
C GLN A 327 1.72 7.92 1.56
N SER A 328 2.79 7.61 2.30
CA SER A 328 2.74 7.58 3.77
C SER A 328 2.52 8.96 4.40
N LEU A 329 2.88 10.04 3.71
CA LEU A 329 2.81 11.41 4.25
C LEU A 329 1.67 12.24 3.66
N LEU A 330 1.23 11.94 2.44
CA LEU A 330 0.22 12.72 1.74
C LEU A 330 -1.17 12.06 1.76
N THR A 331 -1.27 10.77 2.09
CA THR A 331 -2.53 10.00 2.12
C THR A 331 -2.75 9.33 3.48
N GLN A 332 -3.84 8.55 3.62
CA GLN A 332 -4.12 7.76 4.82
C GLN A 332 -3.44 6.39 4.83
N PHE A 333 -2.65 6.04 3.80
CA PHE A 333 -2.14 4.68 3.62
C PHE A 333 -1.31 4.20 4.81
N GLU A 334 -0.53 5.06 5.47
CA GLU A 334 0.19 4.68 6.69
C GLU A 334 -0.72 4.06 7.77
N SER A 335 -1.91 4.65 7.95
CA SER A 335 -2.91 4.16 8.91
C SER A 335 -3.49 2.83 8.44
N ASP A 336 -3.92 2.74 7.19
CA ASP A 336 -4.52 1.52 6.62
C ASP A 336 -3.57 0.33 6.67
N TYR A 337 -2.31 0.54 6.29
CA TYR A 337 -1.27 -0.49 6.37
C TYR A 337 -0.95 -0.89 7.82
N SER A 338 -1.05 0.05 8.77
CA SER A 338 -0.90 -0.30 10.18
C SER A 338 -2.02 -1.21 10.67
N ILE A 339 -3.26 -1.02 10.21
CA ILE A 339 -4.38 -1.91 10.53
C ILE A 339 -4.24 -3.26 9.82
N LEU A 340 -3.76 -3.26 8.56
CA LEU A 340 -3.50 -4.49 7.81
C LEU A 340 -2.44 -5.38 8.50
N ALA A 341 -1.52 -4.79 9.26
CA ALA A 341 -0.50 -5.53 10.00
C ALA A 341 -1.07 -6.49 11.05
N ASP A 342 -2.22 -6.14 11.63
CA ASP A 342 -2.90 -6.91 12.68
C ASP A 342 -4.06 -7.76 12.13
N CYS A 343 -4.24 -7.76 10.80
CA CYS A 343 -5.42 -8.38 10.18
C CYS A 343 -5.46 -9.91 10.26
N ASP A 344 -4.36 -10.57 10.64
CA ASP A 344 -4.27 -12.01 10.81
C ASP A 344 -4.42 -12.47 12.27
N GLU A 345 -4.64 -11.54 13.21
CA GLU A 345 -4.96 -11.85 14.60
C GLU A 345 -6.30 -12.60 14.73
N PRO A 346 -6.44 -13.57 15.66
CA PRO A 346 -7.69 -14.29 15.88
C PRO A 346 -8.85 -13.39 16.31
N LEU A 347 -10.07 -13.73 15.89
CA LEU A 347 -11.31 -13.01 16.23
C LEU A 347 -11.46 -12.78 17.75
N ARG A 348 -11.66 -11.50 18.13
CA ARG A 348 -11.80 -11.05 19.52
C ARG A 348 -13.23 -10.62 19.86
N ALA A 349 -13.60 -10.65 21.13
CA ALA A 349 -14.94 -10.26 21.57
C ALA A 349 -15.24 -8.77 21.30
N GLY A 350 -14.21 -7.92 21.41
CA GLY A 350 -14.30 -6.48 21.19
C GLY A 350 -14.21 -6.03 19.72
N GLU A 351 -14.00 -6.94 18.76
CA GLU A 351 -14.02 -6.58 17.34
C GLU A 351 -15.39 -6.03 16.94
N THR A 352 -15.40 -5.00 16.09
CA THR A 352 -16.59 -4.24 15.72
C THR A 352 -16.75 -4.18 14.21
N ALA A 353 -17.83 -4.81 13.74
CA ALA A 353 -18.27 -4.73 12.36
C ALA A 353 -19.12 -3.47 12.14
N TYR A 354 -18.80 -2.63 11.16
CA TYR A 354 -19.68 -1.53 10.75
C TYR A 354 -20.66 -2.03 9.67
N THR A 355 -21.94 -2.12 10.03
CA THR A 355 -22.98 -2.69 9.17
C THR A 355 -23.99 -1.61 8.74
N PRO A 356 -24.86 -1.88 7.73
CA PRO A 356 -25.95 -0.96 7.37
C PRO A 356 -26.90 -0.64 8.53
N GLU A 357 -26.98 -1.53 9.53
CA GLU A 357 -27.84 -1.37 10.71
C GLU A 357 -27.13 -0.66 11.88
N GLY A 358 -25.87 -0.28 11.69
CA GLY A 358 -24.99 0.29 12.70
C GLY A 358 -23.85 -0.65 13.10
N PRO A 359 -22.96 -0.20 14.00
CA PRO A 359 -21.88 -1.03 14.51
C PRO A 359 -22.41 -2.22 15.32
N ILE A 360 -21.85 -3.41 15.09
CA ILE A 360 -22.11 -4.63 15.84
C ILE A 360 -20.77 -5.15 16.37
N THR A 361 -20.65 -5.34 17.68
CA THR A 361 -19.49 -5.98 18.29
C THR A 361 -19.61 -7.50 18.25
N CYS A 362 -18.49 -8.23 18.16
CA CYS A 362 -18.50 -9.70 18.16
C CYS A 362 -19.16 -10.26 19.44
N ARG A 363 -19.00 -9.55 20.56
CA ARG A 363 -19.68 -9.86 21.82
C ARG A 363 -21.20 -9.91 21.68
N GLU A 364 -21.79 -8.98 20.94
CA GLU A 364 -23.25 -8.83 20.77
C GLU A 364 -23.89 -9.95 19.95
N LEU A 365 -23.07 -10.81 19.33
CA LEU A 365 -23.52 -12.04 18.67
C LEU A 365 -23.99 -13.08 19.69
N PHE A 366 -23.51 -12.99 20.92
CA PHE A 366 -23.78 -13.97 21.96
C PHE A 366 -24.67 -13.38 23.05
N ARG A 367 -25.66 -14.16 23.48
CA ARG A 367 -26.51 -13.84 24.62
C ARG A 367 -26.37 -14.93 25.67
N LEU A 368 -26.03 -14.53 26.89
CA LEU A 368 -26.08 -15.39 28.06
C LEU A 368 -27.49 -15.33 28.65
N ASP A 369 -28.12 -16.48 28.86
CA ASP A 369 -29.35 -16.62 29.64
C ASP A 369 -29.25 -17.79 30.63
N ASP A 370 -30.33 -18.03 31.39
CA ASP A 370 -30.39 -19.06 32.44
C ASP A 370 -30.16 -20.50 31.91
N HIS A 371 -30.20 -20.70 30.60
CA HIS A 371 -30.03 -21.99 29.93
C HIS A 371 -28.70 -22.11 29.17
N GLY A 372 -27.82 -21.11 29.29
CA GLY A 372 -26.50 -21.09 28.67
C GLY A 372 -26.32 -19.95 27.66
N VAL A 373 -25.45 -20.15 26.69
CA VAL A 373 -25.11 -19.16 25.66
C VAL A 373 -25.82 -19.48 24.35
N ILE A 374 -26.51 -18.48 23.80
CA ILE A 374 -27.20 -18.52 22.51
C ILE A 374 -26.50 -17.58 21.52
N LEU A 375 -26.34 -18.05 20.28
CA LEU A 375 -25.88 -17.25 19.15
C LEU A 375 -27.06 -16.58 18.44
N ASP A 376 -26.99 -15.27 18.22
CA ASP A 376 -27.87 -14.55 17.29
C ASP A 376 -27.33 -14.68 15.86
N GLU A 377 -27.87 -15.65 15.12
CA GLU A 377 -27.41 -15.96 13.76
C GLU A 377 -27.62 -14.81 12.76
N SER A 378 -28.67 -14.00 12.93
CA SER A 378 -28.94 -12.88 12.01
C SER A 378 -27.89 -11.79 12.19
N ARG A 379 -27.58 -11.44 13.44
CA ARG A 379 -26.49 -10.52 13.77
C ARG A 379 -25.15 -11.08 13.35
N ALA A 380 -24.92 -12.38 13.51
CA ALA A 380 -23.67 -13.02 13.10
C ALA A 380 -23.42 -12.91 11.58
N ARG A 381 -24.47 -13.05 10.74
CA ARG A 381 -24.33 -12.84 9.29
C ARG A 381 -24.00 -11.38 8.97
N LEU A 382 -24.70 -10.43 9.57
CA LEU A 382 -24.42 -8.99 9.38
C LEU A 382 -23.00 -8.63 9.82
N PHE A 383 -22.57 -9.14 10.97
CA PHE A 383 -21.21 -8.97 11.49
C PHE A 383 -20.17 -9.56 10.53
N PHE A 384 -20.38 -10.80 10.06
CA PHE A 384 -19.47 -11.44 9.11
C PHE A 384 -19.29 -10.59 7.85
N HIS A 385 -20.38 -10.14 7.23
CA HIS A 385 -20.29 -9.31 6.03
C HIS A 385 -19.62 -7.95 6.33
N GLY A 386 -19.94 -7.30 7.45
CA GLY A 386 -19.29 -6.04 7.84
C GLY A 386 -17.78 -6.19 8.02
N GLU A 387 -17.35 -7.20 8.79
CA GLU A 387 -15.92 -7.52 8.98
C GLU A 387 -15.21 -7.82 7.66
N VAL A 388 -15.84 -8.64 6.79
CA VAL A 388 -15.28 -8.93 5.47
C VAL A 388 -15.11 -7.65 4.64
N GLN A 389 -16.10 -6.75 4.65
CA GLN A 389 -16.00 -5.47 3.93
C GLN A 389 -14.87 -4.60 4.46
N GLN A 390 -14.77 -4.43 5.78
CA GLN A 390 -13.69 -3.65 6.39
C GLN A 390 -12.31 -4.22 6.05
N ARG A 391 -12.15 -5.55 6.18
CA ARG A 391 -10.89 -6.25 5.89
C ARG A 391 -10.51 -6.19 4.41
N LEU A 392 -11.48 -6.31 3.50
CA LEU A 392 -11.24 -6.14 2.06
C LEU A 392 -10.90 -4.69 1.69
N GLY A 393 -11.50 -3.69 2.35
CA GLY A 393 -11.13 -2.28 2.17
C GLY A 393 -9.63 -2.03 2.41
N LEU A 394 -9.04 -2.67 3.41
CA LEU A 394 -7.60 -2.59 3.69
C LEU A 394 -6.76 -3.24 2.58
N VAL A 395 -7.23 -4.37 2.03
CA VAL A 395 -6.58 -5.01 0.87
C VAL A 395 -6.63 -4.09 -0.35
N PHE A 396 -7.73 -3.38 -0.56
CA PHE A 396 -7.85 -2.44 -1.67
C PHE A 396 -6.87 -1.28 -1.55
N THR A 397 -6.67 -0.72 -0.34
CA THR A 397 -5.60 0.27 -0.12
C THR A 397 -4.23 -0.27 -0.53
N HIS A 398 -3.91 -1.51 -0.15
CA HIS A 398 -2.64 -2.12 -0.53
C HIS A 398 -2.48 -2.24 -2.05
N LEU A 399 -3.49 -2.78 -2.73
CA LEU A 399 -3.45 -2.96 -4.19
C LEU A 399 -3.34 -1.63 -4.92
N LEU A 400 -4.03 -0.60 -4.45
CA LEU A 400 -3.91 0.76 -4.96
C LEU A 400 -2.50 1.34 -4.73
N GLY A 401 -1.93 1.11 -3.55
CA GLY A 401 -0.57 1.52 -3.20
C GLY A 401 0.49 0.97 -4.14
N GLU A 402 0.46 -0.33 -4.41
CA GLU A 402 1.36 -1.01 -5.34
C GLU A 402 1.14 -0.54 -6.78
N MET A 403 -0.12 -0.44 -7.24
CA MET A 403 -0.44 0.06 -8.58
C MET A 403 0.07 1.48 -8.82
N VAL A 404 -0.08 2.37 -7.83
CA VAL A 404 0.42 3.74 -7.92
C VAL A 404 1.95 3.78 -7.85
N ALA A 405 2.58 2.89 -7.09
CA ALA A 405 4.03 2.80 -7.01
C ALA A 405 4.67 2.28 -8.31
N ASP A 406 4.03 1.30 -8.97
CA ASP A 406 4.43 0.78 -10.28
C ASP A 406 4.55 1.87 -11.35
N VAL A 407 3.70 2.89 -11.28
CA VAL A 407 3.70 3.98 -12.25
C VAL A 407 4.99 4.79 -12.20
N ALA A 408 5.67 4.87 -11.05
CA ALA A 408 6.98 5.51 -10.95
C ALA A 408 8.04 4.76 -11.78
N GLU A 409 8.03 3.42 -11.77
CA GLU A 409 8.92 2.63 -12.63
C GLU A 409 8.61 2.85 -14.11
N PHE A 410 7.32 2.86 -14.47
CA PHE A 410 6.92 3.13 -15.84
C PHE A 410 7.33 4.53 -16.30
N LYS A 411 7.15 5.56 -15.46
CA LYS A 411 7.57 6.93 -15.76
C LYS A 411 9.05 6.98 -16.14
N PHE A 412 9.89 6.28 -15.37
CA PHE A 412 11.31 6.20 -15.67
C PHE A 412 11.56 5.62 -17.07
N VAL A 413 10.90 4.51 -17.42
CA VAL A 413 11.03 3.87 -18.73
C VAL A 413 10.47 4.74 -19.85
N TRP A 414 9.37 5.46 -19.59
CA TRP A 414 8.72 6.34 -20.55
C TRP A 414 9.59 7.56 -20.90
N ASP A 415 10.19 8.19 -19.89
CA ASP A 415 11.06 9.35 -20.07
C ASP A 415 12.44 8.93 -20.61
N HIS A 416 12.90 7.72 -20.28
CA HIS A 416 14.21 7.20 -20.65
C HIS A 416 14.15 5.81 -21.32
N PRO A 417 13.53 5.70 -22.53
CA PRO A 417 13.29 4.40 -23.16
C PRO A 417 14.57 3.62 -23.47
N HIS A 418 15.69 4.31 -23.68
CA HIS A 418 17.02 3.74 -23.90
C HIS A 418 17.62 3.09 -22.65
N PHE A 419 17.08 3.36 -21.46
CA PHE A 419 17.45 2.71 -20.21
C PHE A 419 16.45 1.63 -19.77
N SER A 420 15.43 1.33 -20.58
CA SER A 420 14.42 0.32 -20.23
C SER A 420 15.08 -0.98 -19.79
N ASP A 421 15.96 -1.57 -20.59
CA ASP A 421 16.61 -2.86 -20.29
C ASP A 421 17.47 -2.86 -19.01
N ARG A 422 17.85 -1.68 -18.51
CA ARG A 422 18.66 -1.54 -17.30
C ARG A 422 17.83 -1.56 -16.01
N LEU A 423 16.54 -1.24 -16.09
CA LEU A 423 15.63 -1.30 -14.93
C LEU A 423 15.13 -2.74 -14.76
N PRO A 424 15.55 -3.49 -13.72
CA PRO A 424 15.00 -4.81 -13.48
C PRO A 424 13.53 -4.68 -13.08
N SER A 425 12.68 -5.62 -13.51
CA SER A 425 11.28 -5.68 -13.09
C SER A 425 10.86 -7.13 -12.90
N SER A 426 10.09 -7.40 -11.86
CA SER A 426 9.45 -8.69 -11.62
C SER A 426 8.24 -8.92 -12.52
N SER A 427 7.71 -7.86 -13.15
CA SER A 427 6.52 -7.92 -13.98
C SER A 427 6.83 -8.19 -15.45
N VAL A 428 5.92 -8.93 -16.07
CA VAL A 428 5.86 -9.15 -17.52
C VAL A 428 5.41 -7.88 -18.27
N PHE A 429 4.75 -6.94 -17.58
CA PHE A 429 4.15 -5.71 -18.08
C PHE A 429 4.97 -4.45 -17.82
N LYS A 430 6.31 -4.57 -17.82
CA LYS A 430 7.26 -3.46 -17.62
C LYS A 430 7.01 -2.19 -18.46
N THR A 431 6.34 -2.32 -19.60
CA THR A 431 6.03 -1.20 -20.52
C THR A 431 4.60 -0.68 -20.37
N LEU A 432 3.91 -1.00 -19.28
CA LEU A 432 2.60 -0.44 -18.93
C LEU A 432 2.72 0.34 -17.61
N PRO A 433 1.94 1.43 -17.42
CA PRO A 433 1.94 2.19 -16.18
C PRO A 433 1.69 1.34 -14.93
N THR A 434 0.74 0.42 -15.00
CA THR A 434 0.36 -0.45 -13.89
C THR A 434 0.52 -1.92 -14.28
N LYS A 435 0.95 -2.77 -13.33
CA LYS A 435 1.36 -4.16 -13.60
C LYS A 435 0.31 -5.16 -13.09
N LEU A 436 -0.65 -5.53 -13.97
CA LEU A 436 -1.74 -6.44 -13.60
C LEU A 436 -1.26 -7.76 -13.00
N ASP A 437 -0.16 -8.30 -13.50
CA ASP A 437 0.35 -9.60 -13.06
C ASP A 437 0.78 -9.60 -11.60
N LEU A 438 1.32 -8.48 -11.11
CA LEU A 438 1.62 -8.27 -9.69
C LEU A 438 0.33 -8.06 -8.90
N GLY A 439 -0.57 -7.19 -9.34
CA GLY A 439 -1.86 -6.99 -8.65
C GLY A 439 -2.70 -8.27 -8.53
N LEU A 440 -2.67 -9.15 -9.55
CA LEU A 440 -3.29 -10.48 -9.52
C LEU A 440 -2.59 -11.44 -8.54
N ALA A 441 -1.28 -11.32 -8.38
CA ALA A 441 -0.52 -12.08 -7.39
C ALA A 441 -0.87 -11.65 -5.96
N ASP A 442 -0.91 -10.34 -5.74
CA ASP A 442 -1.14 -9.75 -4.42
C ASP A 442 -2.56 -10.01 -3.95
N ILE A 443 -3.58 -9.85 -4.80
CA ILE A 443 -4.96 -10.16 -4.42
C ILE A 443 -5.13 -11.65 -4.10
N ASP A 444 -4.45 -12.53 -4.84
CA ASP A 444 -4.52 -13.98 -4.58
C ASP A 444 -3.94 -14.35 -3.20
N PHE A 445 -2.84 -13.70 -2.84
CA PHE A 445 -2.19 -13.88 -1.56
C PHE A 445 -2.99 -13.25 -0.40
N LEU A 446 -3.45 -12.00 -0.58
CA LEU A 446 -4.04 -11.19 0.49
C LEU A 446 -5.49 -11.55 0.78
N PHE A 447 -6.28 -11.87 -0.26
CA PHE A 447 -7.72 -12.01 -0.12
C PHE A 447 -8.11 -13.09 0.91
N LEU A 448 -7.54 -14.29 0.82
CA LEU A 448 -7.82 -15.34 1.80
C LEU A 448 -7.22 -15.00 3.17
N ARG A 449 -6.05 -14.37 3.17
CA ARG A 449 -5.28 -14.14 4.39
C ARG A 449 -5.95 -13.14 5.32
N VAL A 450 -6.52 -12.05 4.81
CA VAL A 450 -7.25 -11.07 5.64
C VAL A 450 -8.56 -11.62 6.19
N LEU A 451 -9.15 -12.62 5.53
CA LEU A 451 -10.37 -13.29 5.98
C LEU A 451 -10.08 -14.47 6.90
N GLN A 452 -8.83 -14.93 6.97
CA GLN A 452 -8.45 -16.12 7.73
C GLN A 452 -8.92 -16.11 9.19
N PRO A 453 -8.88 -15.00 9.96
CA PRO A 453 -9.38 -14.99 11.32
C PRO A 453 -10.86 -15.35 11.47
N LEU A 454 -11.68 -14.96 10.50
CA LEU A 454 -13.10 -15.31 10.46
C LEU A 454 -13.30 -16.79 10.09
N LEU A 455 -12.37 -17.36 9.33
CA LEU A 455 -12.45 -18.73 8.82
C LEU A 455 -11.65 -19.75 9.64
N SER A 456 -10.89 -19.32 10.64
CA SER A 456 -10.00 -20.17 11.44
C SER A 456 -10.27 -20.02 12.94
N ILE A 457 -11.55 -19.91 13.31
CA ILE A 457 -11.97 -19.85 14.71
C ILE A 457 -11.52 -21.12 15.44
N HIS A 458 -10.79 -20.95 16.55
CA HIS A 458 -10.27 -22.07 17.33
C HIS A 458 -11.41 -22.85 17.98
N LEU A 459 -11.61 -24.09 17.55
CA LEU A 459 -12.59 -25.01 18.11
C LEU A 459 -11.88 -26.09 18.92
N SER A 460 -11.99 -26.03 20.26
CA SER A 460 -11.48 -27.06 21.15
C SER A 460 -12.49 -27.40 22.23
N ALA A 461 -12.63 -28.69 22.52
CA ALA A 461 -13.44 -29.15 23.64
C ALA A 461 -12.74 -28.95 25.00
N LEU A 462 -11.41 -28.84 24.99
CA LEU A 462 -10.58 -28.87 26.20
C LEU A 462 -9.91 -27.53 26.50
N GLU A 463 -9.47 -26.84 25.46
CA GLU A 463 -8.76 -25.56 25.57
C GLU A 463 -9.75 -24.43 25.31
N ALA A 464 -9.63 -23.34 26.07
CA ALA A 464 -10.41 -22.13 25.83
C ALA A 464 -9.69 -21.29 24.78
N SER A 465 -10.42 -20.86 23.76
CA SER A 465 -9.96 -19.84 22.82
C SER A 465 -9.85 -18.47 23.50
N LEU A 466 -9.15 -17.54 22.83
CA LEU A 466 -9.11 -16.14 23.27
C LEU A 466 -10.51 -15.52 23.30
N LEU A 467 -11.33 -15.76 22.27
CA LEU A 467 -12.71 -15.32 22.20
C LEU A 467 -13.53 -15.81 23.40
N GLU A 468 -13.42 -17.10 23.77
CA GLU A 468 -14.10 -17.64 24.95
C GLU A 468 -13.69 -16.92 26.22
N THR A 469 -12.39 -16.69 26.38
CA THR A 469 -11.82 -16.04 27.58
C THR A 469 -12.30 -14.61 27.70
N GLU A 470 -12.35 -13.86 26.60
CA GLU A 470 -12.81 -12.47 26.57
C GLU A 470 -14.33 -12.36 26.78
N LEU A 471 -15.13 -13.22 26.15
CA LEU A 471 -16.58 -13.25 26.36
C LEU A 471 -16.93 -13.50 27.84
N TRP A 472 -16.24 -14.45 28.48
CA TRP A 472 -16.41 -14.67 29.92
C TRP A 472 -15.95 -13.49 30.77
N ALA A 473 -14.82 -12.87 30.44
CA ALA A 473 -14.35 -11.69 31.16
C ALA A 473 -15.36 -10.53 31.13
N GLU A 474 -16.10 -10.37 30.03
CA GLU A 474 -17.15 -9.37 29.90
C GLU A 474 -18.46 -9.74 30.59
N TRP A 475 -18.80 -11.03 30.66
CA TRP A 475 -19.99 -11.52 31.36
C TRP A 475 -19.82 -11.62 32.87
N SER A 476 -18.60 -11.89 33.35
CA SER A 476 -18.36 -12.31 34.73
C SER A 476 -17.76 -11.19 35.58
N ALA A 477 -18.57 -10.56 36.43
CA ALA A 477 -18.08 -9.70 37.52
C ALA A 477 -17.98 -10.42 38.88
N GLU A 478 -18.70 -11.54 39.11
CA GLU A 478 -18.83 -12.13 40.45
C GLU A 478 -18.61 -13.64 40.59
N TYR A 479 -18.80 -14.48 39.55
CA TYR A 479 -18.58 -15.94 39.65
C TYR A 479 -18.05 -16.57 38.35
N PRO A 480 -17.22 -17.63 38.45
CA PRO A 480 -16.78 -18.40 37.28
C PRO A 480 -17.96 -19.17 36.66
N PRO A 481 -18.00 -19.33 35.32
CA PRO A 481 -19.09 -20.03 34.63
C PRO A 481 -19.08 -21.52 34.98
N ASP A 482 -20.26 -22.13 35.09
CA ASP A 482 -20.38 -23.57 35.32
C ASP A 482 -20.08 -24.39 34.05
N LEU A 483 -20.03 -25.73 34.18
CA LEU A 483 -19.68 -26.61 33.06
C LEU A 483 -20.73 -26.59 31.94
N GLU A 484 -22.01 -26.39 32.27
CA GLU A 484 -23.09 -26.35 31.28
C GLU A 484 -22.98 -25.07 30.45
N GLN A 485 -22.73 -23.94 31.10
CA GLN A 485 -22.47 -22.65 30.48
C GLN A 485 -21.22 -22.69 29.60
N GLN A 486 -20.11 -23.25 30.09
CA GLN A 486 -18.88 -23.44 29.30
C GLN A 486 -19.13 -24.31 28.05
N THR A 487 -19.88 -25.40 28.20
CA THR A 487 -20.23 -26.29 27.08
C THR A 487 -21.13 -25.57 26.07
N SER A 488 -22.13 -24.83 26.55
CA SER A 488 -23.05 -24.07 25.69
C SER A 488 -22.34 -23.00 24.87
N LEU A 489 -21.34 -22.30 25.44
CA LEU A 489 -20.52 -21.34 24.71
C LEU A 489 -19.72 -22.01 23.60
N LYS A 490 -19.08 -23.16 23.88
CA LYS A 490 -18.35 -23.93 22.86
C LYS A 490 -19.26 -24.34 21.70
N VAL A 491 -20.50 -24.75 22.00
CA VAL A 491 -21.50 -25.07 20.96
C VAL A 491 -21.89 -23.81 20.17
N ALA A 492 -22.10 -22.67 20.82
CA ALA A 492 -22.43 -21.42 20.16
C ALA A 492 -21.30 -20.94 19.23
N ILE A 493 -20.03 -21.06 19.64
CA ILE A 493 -18.86 -20.73 18.82
C ILE A 493 -18.73 -21.70 17.64
N ALA A 494 -18.95 -23.00 17.84
CA ALA A 494 -18.96 -23.96 16.73
C ALA A 494 -20.06 -23.66 15.70
N ARG A 495 -21.23 -23.17 16.14
CA ARG A 495 -22.29 -22.69 15.24
C ARG A 495 -21.89 -21.42 14.50
N LEU A 496 -21.25 -20.46 15.19
CA LEU A 496 -20.71 -19.25 14.57
C LEU A 496 -19.75 -19.61 13.44
N TYR A 497 -18.79 -20.50 13.71
CA TYR A 497 -17.84 -20.98 12.72
C TYR A 497 -18.51 -21.62 11.50
N THR A 498 -19.50 -22.47 11.72
CA THR A 498 -20.26 -23.10 10.62
C THR A 498 -20.97 -22.05 9.78
N LEU A 499 -21.61 -21.06 10.42
CA LEU A 499 -22.30 -19.97 9.75
C LEU A 499 -21.33 -19.09 8.93
N PHE A 500 -20.16 -18.77 9.48
CA PHE A 500 -19.13 -18.00 8.75
C PHE A 500 -18.58 -18.78 7.55
N LEU A 501 -18.33 -20.08 7.69
CA LEU A 501 -17.92 -20.92 6.56
C LEU A 501 -18.99 -21.00 5.46
N ASP A 502 -20.26 -21.13 5.84
CA ASP A 502 -21.36 -21.16 4.87
C ASP A 502 -21.47 -19.84 4.10
N GLU A 503 -21.38 -18.69 4.79
CA GLU A 503 -21.37 -17.37 4.16
C GLU A 503 -20.15 -17.18 3.25
N TYR A 504 -18.97 -17.61 3.70
CA TYR A 504 -17.74 -17.59 2.90
C TYR A 504 -17.88 -18.41 1.61
N ASN A 505 -18.32 -19.67 1.72
CA ASN A 505 -18.47 -20.57 0.58
C ASN A 505 -19.50 -20.03 -0.43
N ARG A 506 -20.53 -19.33 0.05
CA ARG A 506 -21.59 -18.79 -0.79
C ARG A 506 -21.22 -17.50 -1.51
N HIS A 507 -20.46 -16.61 -0.86
CA HIS A 507 -20.28 -15.24 -1.36
C HIS A 507 -18.83 -14.85 -1.66
N TYR A 508 -17.85 -15.51 -1.04
CA TYR A 508 -16.45 -15.05 -1.02
C TYR A 508 -15.44 -16.09 -1.51
N LEU A 509 -15.89 -17.27 -1.94
CA LEU A 509 -14.99 -18.28 -2.46
C LEU A 509 -14.14 -17.72 -3.64
N PRO A 510 -12.80 -17.85 -3.63
CA PRO A 510 -11.91 -17.26 -4.62
C PRO A 510 -11.92 -18.07 -5.93
N THR A 511 -13.04 -17.97 -6.65
CA THR A 511 -13.24 -18.56 -7.96
C THR A 511 -13.55 -17.47 -8.99
N LEU A 512 -13.05 -17.65 -10.21
CA LEU A 512 -13.35 -16.81 -11.39
C LEU A 512 -14.28 -17.52 -12.39
N THR A 513 -14.52 -18.83 -12.21
CA THR A 513 -15.26 -19.68 -13.15
C THR A 513 -16.52 -20.31 -12.54
N GLY A 514 -16.81 -20.03 -11.26
CA GLY A 514 -17.99 -20.51 -10.54
C GLY A 514 -19.16 -19.53 -10.55
N GLU A 515 -20.12 -19.72 -9.63
CA GLU A 515 -21.11 -18.68 -9.34
C GLU A 515 -20.40 -17.38 -8.93
N ALA A 516 -20.92 -16.26 -9.43
CA ALA A 516 -20.31 -14.94 -9.29
C ALA A 516 -20.10 -14.53 -7.83
N GLY A 517 -18.84 -14.62 -7.35
CA GLY A 517 -18.45 -14.25 -5.99
C GLY A 517 -17.70 -12.91 -5.93
N MET A 518 -17.56 -12.38 -4.71
CA MET A 518 -16.86 -11.11 -4.42
C MET A 518 -15.44 -11.07 -5.01
N PHE A 519 -14.69 -12.18 -4.95
CA PHE A 519 -13.33 -12.26 -5.50
C PHE A 519 -13.30 -11.93 -7.00
N THR A 520 -14.26 -12.42 -7.78
CA THR A 520 -14.36 -12.10 -9.22
C THR A 520 -14.60 -10.62 -9.43
N GLN A 521 -15.47 -10.00 -8.62
CA GLN A 521 -15.78 -8.57 -8.72
C GLN A 521 -14.54 -7.73 -8.42
N VAL A 522 -13.80 -8.06 -7.34
CA VAL A 522 -12.55 -7.37 -6.98
C VAL A 522 -11.53 -7.45 -8.12
N VAL A 523 -11.23 -8.65 -8.62
CA VAL A 523 -10.25 -8.86 -9.69
C VAL A 523 -10.62 -8.09 -10.95
N SER A 524 -11.91 -8.00 -11.24
CA SER A 524 -12.39 -7.29 -12.43
C SER A 524 -12.34 -5.78 -12.26
N ASN A 525 -12.65 -5.28 -11.07
CA ASN A 525 -12.52 -3.88 -10.72
C ASN A 525 -11.06 -3.41 -10.81
N LEU A 526 -10.11 -4.25 -10.35
CA LEU A 526 -8.68 -3.99 -10.54
C LEU A 526 -8.32 -3.85 -12.03
N LEU A 527 -8.87 -4.70 -12.91
CA LEU A 527 -8.65 -4.58 -14.35
C LEU A 527 -9.19 -3.25 -14.89
N TYR A 528 -10.41 -2.86 -14.54
CA TYR A 528 -11.00 -1.61 -15.03
C TYR A 528 -10.20 -0.39 -14.56
N LEU A 529 -9.82 -0.36 -13.28
CA LEU A 529 -8.98 0.67 -12.73
C LEU A 529 -7.62 0.74 -13.43
N GLN A 530 -6.99 -0.41 -13.62
CA GLN A 530 -5.72 -0.53 -14.33
C GLN A 530 -5.83 0.05 -15.74
N ASN A 531 -6.88 -0.30 -16.47
CA ASN A 531 -7.13 0.19 -17.82
C ASN A 531 -7.35 1.71 -17.83
N ALA A 532 -8.12 2.26 -16.90
CA ALA A 532 -8.36 3.70 -16.77
C ALA A 532 -7.05 4.46 -16.50
N ILE A 533 -6.24 4.00 -15.54
CA ILE A 533 -4.92 4.58 -15.24
C ILE A 533 -4.01 4.50 -16.46
N ASN A 534 -3.91 3.33 -17.10
CA ASN A 534 -3.02 3.13 -18.24
C ASN A 534 -3.35 4.08 -19.40
N GLN A 535 -4.64 4.23 -19.72
CA GLN A 535 -5.10 5.11 -20.79
C GLN A 535 -4.85 6.58 -20.47
N LEU A 536 -5.19 7.03 -19.26
CA LEU A 536 -4.98 8.43 -18.87
C LEU A 536 -3.50 8.77 -18.76
N TYR A 537 -2.69 7.92 -18.15
CA TYR A 537 -1.27 8.19 -17.93
C TYR A 537 -0.48 8.31 -19.25
N THR A 538 -0.95 7.63 -20.29
CA THR A 538 -0.38 7.67 -21.64
C THR A 538 -1.13 8.58 -22.62
N HIS A 539 -2.13 9.32 -22.14
CA HIS A 539 -2.90 10.29 -22.92
C HIS A 539 -2.00 11.38 -23.52
N ASP A 540 -2.38 11.96 -24.66
CA ASP A 540 -1.54 12.93 -25.39
C ASP A 540 -1.10 14.12 -24.54
N LEU A 541 -1.98 14.58 -23.63
CA LEU A 541 -1.67 15.63 -22.66
C LEU A 541 -0.47 15.31 -21.77
N ALA A 542 -0.23 14.04 -21.43
CA ALA A 542 0.92 13.65 -20.64
C ALA A 542 2.25 13.95 -21.36
N ARG A 543 2.25 14.01 -22.70
CA ARG A 543 3.43 14.35 -23.51
C ARG A 543 3.53 15.84 -23.81
N THR A 544 2.40 16.53 -23.96
CA THR A 544 2.37 17.92 -24.45
C THR A 544 2.22 18.96 -23.34
N SER A 545 1.77 18.55 -22.16
CA SER A 545 1.53 19.44 -21.02
C SER A 545 2.85 19.89 -20.38
N ALA A 546 3.01 21.19 -20.17
CA ALA A 546 4.05 21.74 -19.30
C ALA A 546 3.70 21.64 -17.80
N LEU A 547 2.46 21.26 -17.49
CA LEU A 547 1.92 21.07 -16.15
C LEU A 547 2.06 19.59 -15.71
N PRO A 548 2.10 19.31 -14.40
CA PRO A 548 2.35 17.97 -13.83
C PRO A 548 1.15 17.01 -13.96
N PHE A 549 0.70 16.71 -15.18
CA PHE A 549 -0.48 15.89 -15.48
C PHE A 549 -0.41 14.51 -14.82
N GLN A 550 0.71 13.81 -15.04
CA GLN A 550 0.94 12.45 -14.55
C GLN A 550 1.01 12.40 -13.02
N ASP A 551 1.70 13.37 -12.40
CA ASP A 551 1.87 13.42 -10.94
C ASP A 551 0.53 13.76 -10.26
N VAL A 552 -0.27 14.67 -10.84
CA VAL A 552 -1.63 14.98 -10.36
C VAL A 552 -2.58 13.80 -10.51
N LEU A 553 -2.48 13.03 -11.60
CA LEU A 553 -3.27 11.81 -11.79
C LEU A 553 -3.00 10.80 -10.68
N MET A 554 -1.73 10.48 -10.41
CA MET A 554 -1.37 9.51 -9.37
C MET A 554 -1.84 9.93 -7.99
N MET A 555 -1.66 11.21 -7.67
CA MET A 555 -2.11 11.73 -6.39
C MET A 555 -3.64 11.77 -6.29
N PHE A 556 -4.35 12.04 -7.40
CA PHE A 556 -5.80 11.95 -7.45
C PHE A 556 -6.31 10.54 -7.18
N VAL A 557 -5.72 9.51 -7.81
CA VAL A 557 -6.08 8.11 -7.55
C VAL A 557 -5.93 7.79 -6.06
N ALA A 558 -4.77 8.09 -5.46
CA ALA A 558 -4.50 7.75 -4.08
C ALA A 558 -5.32 8.58 -3.07
N LEU A 559 -5.62 9.84 -3.36
CA LEU A 559 -6.42 10.71 -2.49
C LEU A 559 -7.92 10.46 -2.60
N TYR A 560 -8.41 10.01 -3.75
CA TYR A 560 -9.82 9.65 -3.93
C TYR A 560 -10.19 8.45 -3.07
N CYS A 561 -9.34 7.41 -3.04
CA CYS A 561 -9.54 6.19 -2.24
C CYS A 561 -8.92 6.28 -0.83
N SER A 562 -9.01 7.43 -0.17
CA SER A 562 -8.38 7.62 1.14
C SER A 562 -9.37 7.91 2.27
N SER A 563 -10.67 7.75 2.06
CA SER A 563 -11.67 8.00 3.12
C SER A 563 -12.45 6.74 3.48
N ASP A 564 -13.11 6.13 2.50
CA ASP A 564 -13.82 4.86 2.67
C ASP A 564 -13.33 3.93 1.55
N CYS A 565 -12.14 3.36 1.74
CA CYS A 565 -11.45 2.58 0.72
C CYS A 565 -12.29 1.40 0.22
N TYR A 566 -13.16 0.84 1.06
CA TYR A 566 -14.08 -0.22 0.62
C TYR A 566 -15.13 0.33 -0.36
N ALA A 567 -15.85 1.40 0.01
CA ALA A 567 -16.87 1.98 -0.85
C ALA A 567 -16.26 2.59 -2.12
N GLU A 568 -15.18 3.35 -1.97
CA GLU A 568 -14.53 4.11 -3.04
C GLU A 568 -13.84 3.20 -4.05
N PHE A 569 -13.36 2.01 -3.64
CA PHE A 569 -12.75 1.06 -4.56
C PHE A 569 -13.68 0.67 -5.70
N TRP A 570 -14.98 0.54 -5.47
CA TRP A 570 -15.92 0.10 -6.51
C TRP A 570 -16.24 1.17 -7.57
N ASP A 571 -15.94 2.43 -7.27
CA ASP A 571 -16.28 3.56 -8.14
C ASP A 571 -15.04 4.32 -8.65
N VAL A 572 -13.83 3.98 -8.18
CA VAL A 572 -12.61 4.76 -8.48
C VAL A 572 -12.24 4.72 -9.96
N ASP A 573 -12.40 3.58 -10.61
CA ASP A 573 -12.17 3.39 -12.04
C ASP A 573 -13.09 4.29 -12.88
N ASP A 574 -14.39 4.26 -12.57
CA ASP A 574 -15.42 5.10 -13.19
C ASP A 574 -15.18 6.59 -12.89
N ALA A 575 -14.83 6.93 -11.65
CA ALA A 575 -14.59 8.30 -11.23
C ALA A 575 -13.38 8.90 -11.96
N ILE A 576 -12.29 8.15 -12.07
CA ILE A 576 -11.08 8.54 -12.80
C ILE A 576 -11.40 8.68 -14.30
N ALA A 577 -12.04 7.67 -14.90
CA ALA A 577 -12.37 7.68 -16.33
C ALA A 577 -13.33 8.82 -16.71
N SER A 578 -14.30 9.12 -15.85
CA SER A 578 -15.36 10.09 -16.12
C SER A 578 -14.98 11.53 -15.79
N TYR A 579 -14.09 11.76 -14.82
CA TYR A 579 -13.93 13.10 -14.25
C TYR A 579 -12.50 13.64 -14.15
N PHE A 580 -11.46 12.82 -14.32
CA PHE A 580 -10.09 13.33 -14.24
C PHE A 580 -9.79 14.37 -15.33
N LEU A 581 -10.06 14.04 -16.61
CA LEU A 581 -9.87 14.97 -17.72
C LEU A 581 -10.79 16.20 -17.65
N PRO A 582 -12.10 16.09 -17.34
CA PRO A 582 -12.94 17.27 -17.13
C PRO A 582 -12.40 18.23 -16.06
N CYS A 583 -11.93 17.71 -14.93
CA CYS A 583 -11.27 18.51 -13.90
C CYS A 583 -9.98 19.16 -14.42
N TRP A 584 -9.14 18.39 -15.13
CA TRP A 584 -7.91 18.87 -15.73
C TRP A 584 -8.14 20.01 -16.74
N TYR A 585 -9.07 19.84 -17.67
CA TYR A 585 -9.41 20.86 -18.65
C TYR A 585 -9.97 22.14 -18.05
N SER A 586 -10.47 22.06 -16.81
CA SER A 586 -10.98 23.21 -16.07
C SER A 586 -9.88 24.04 -15.42
N LEU A 587 -8.63 23.58 -15.41
CA LEU A 587 -7.49 24.35 -14.88
C LEU A 587 -7.19 25.62 -15.69
N GLU A 588 -7.58 25.68 -16.97
CA GLU A 588 -7.40 26.84 -17.84
C GLU A 588 -8.76 27.47 -18.22
N PRO A 589 -9.07 28.67 -17.68
CA PRO A 589 -10.33 29.38 -17.96
C PRO A 589 -10.54 29.71 -19.44
N ASP A 590 -9.46 29.90 -20.20
CA ASP A 590 -9.49 30.48 -21.55
C ASP A 590 -9.37 29.43 -22.70
N GLY A 591 -9.29 28.13 -22.39
CA GLY A 591 -9.33 27.08 -23.41
C GLY A 591 -8.13 27.06 -24.38
N ALA A 592 -6.94 27.47 -23.93
CA ALA A 592 -5.75 27.60 -24.76
C ALA A 592 -4.96 26.29 -24.97
N VAL A 593 -5.45 25.14 -24.52
CA VAL A 593 -5.01 23.86 -25.08
C VAL A 593 -5.70 23.72 -26.44
N ALA A 594 -5.01 24.18 -27.49
CA ALA A 594 -5.36 23.83 -28.85
C ALA A 594 -5.58 22.31 -28.91
N HIS A 595 -6.82 21.90 -29.15
CA HIS A 595 -7.18 20.51 -29.32
C HIS A 595 -6.32 19.94 -30.44
N GLY A 596 -5.31 19.16 -30.07
CA GLY A 596 -4.51 18.35 -30.97
C GLY A 596 -5.28 17.12 -31.41
N THR A 597 -6.50 17.29 -31.93
CA THR A 597 -7.13 16.31 -32.81
C THR A 597 -6.97 16.82 -34.23
N ASP A 598 -5.73 16.87 -34.71
CA ASP A 598 -5.49 16.83 -36.15
C ASP A 598 -5.37 15.34 -36.55
N PRO A 599 -6.35 14.76 -37.25
CA PRO A 599 -6.29 13.38 -37.73
C PRO A 599 -5.16 13.15 -38.75
N SER A 600 -4.39 14.18 -39.12
CA SER A 600 -3.37 14.10 -40.16
C SER A 600 -1.98 13.68 -39.68
N ILE A 601 -1.73 13.53 -38.37
CA ILE A 601 -0.43 13.05 -37.83
C ILE A 601 -0.44 11.53 -37.61
N HIS A 602 -0.83 10.78 -38.64
CA HIS A 602 -0.47 9.36 -38.79
C HIS A 602 0.21 9.14 -40.13
N LYS A 603 1.29 9.89 -40.41
CA LYS A 603 2.31 9.49 -41.38
C LYS A 603 3.70 9.94 -40.92
N SER A 604 4.60 8.96 -40.76
CA SER A 604 6.01 9.05 -40.31
C SER A 604 6.16 9.46 -38.83
N ARG A 605 6.62 8.60 -37.92
CA ARG A 605 7.79 7.71 -37.95
C ARG A 605 7.57 6.47 -37.09
#